data_AF-A0A356G323-F1
#
_entry.id   AF-A0A356G323-F1
#
_cell.length_a   1.000
_cell.length_b   1.000
_cell.length_c   1.000
_cell.angle_alpha   90.00
_cell.angle_beta   90.00
_cell.angle_gamma   90.00
#
_symmetry.space_group_name_H-M   'P 1'
#
loop_
_entity.id
_entity.type
_entity.pdbx_description
1 polymer ?
#
loop_
_entity_poly.entity_id
_entity_poly.type
_entity_poly.pdbx_seq_one_letter_code
_entity_poly.pdbx_strand_id
1 'polypeptide(L)'
;MDINQIAQMAGVSRATVSRYLNDGYVSQEKRAAIRRVIEKTGYVPSRQAKTLRTGKTDVVGVVLPKINSASVSRMVAGITLVLNDAGYQVLLANTDNDEAREVEFLRLFAEKSRVDGVILIATVLTPEHEAAFSALGVP
;
A
#
# COMPACT_ATOMS: atom_id res chain seq x y z
N MET A 1 -10.24 -16.51 -8.80
CA MET A 1 -11.27 -16.84 -7.80
C MET A 1 -11.64 -15.59 -7.04
N ASP A 2 -12.92 -15.32 -6.78
CA ASP A 2 -13.38 -14.09 -6.11
C ASP A 2 -14.08 -14.36 -4.76
N ILE A 3 -14.43 -13.29 -4.04
CA ILE A 3 -15.09 -13.39 -2.73
C ILE A 3 -16.49 -14.02 -2.82
N ASN A 4 -17.17 -13.92 -3.97
CA ASN A 4 -18.51 -14.48 -4.16
C ASN A 4 -18.44 -16.01 -4.26
N GLN A 5 -17.44 -16.51 -4.99
CA GLN A 5 -17.16 -17.94 -5.11
C GLN A 5 -16.79 -18.55 -3.75
N ILE A 6 -15.99 -17.85 -2.93
CA ILE A 6 -15.68 -18.28 -1.56
C ILE A 6 -16.95 -18.37 -0.72
N ALA A 7 -17.81 -17.35 -0.79
CA ALA A 7 -19.06 -17.30 -0.04
C ALA A 7 -19.99 -18.48 -0.39
N GLN A 8 -20.12 -18.78 -1.69
CA GLN A 8 -20.90 -19.90 -2.18
C GLN A 8 -20.35 -21.25 -1.71
N MET A 9 -19.03 -21.47 -1.82
CA MET A 9 -18.38 -22.71 -1.39
C MET A 9 -18.43 -22.91 0.13
N ALA A 10 -18.39 -21.82 0.91
CA ALA A 10 -18.45 -21.87 2.36
C ALA A 10 -19.88 -21.86 2.92
N GLY A 11 -20.90 -21.71 2.07
CA GLY A 11 -22.32 -21.66 2.50
C GLY A 11 -22.68 -20.43 3.33
N VAL A 12 -22.00 -19.29 3.10
CA VAL A 12 -22.22 -18.05 3.86
C VAL A 12 -22.46 -16.86 2.92
N SER A 13 -22.90 -15.72 3.48
CA SER A 13 -23.04 -14.50 2.68
C SER A 13 -21.69 -13.85 2.37
N ARG A 14 -21.61 -13.11 1.26
CA ARG A 14 -20.45 -12.25 0.93
C ARG A 14 -20.04 -11.34 2.08
N ALA A 15 -21.02 -10.78 2.80
CA ALA A 15 -20.78 -9.93 3.96
C ALA A 15 -20.09 -10.68 5.11
N THR A 16 -20.42 -11.96 5.31
CA THR A 16 -19.79 -12.83 6.32
C THR A 16 -18.32 -13.11 5.96
N VAL A 17 -18.04 -13.42 4.69
CA VAL A 17 -16.65 -13.60 4.22
C VAL A 17 -15.87 -12.29 4.36
N SER A 18 -16.48 -11.15 4.02
CA SER A 18 -15.86 -9.84 4.20
C SER A 18 -15.52 -9.55 5.67
N ARG A 19 -16.43 -9.85 6.61
CA ARG A 19 -16.15 -9.72 8.06
C ARG A 19 -15.03 -10.65 8.52
N TYR A 20 -15.04 -11.90 8.07
CA TYR A 20 -13.99 -12.87 8.37
C TYR A 20 -12.60 -12.36 7.95
N LEU A 21 -12.48 -11.83 6.73
CA LEU A 21 -11.21 -11.32 6.18
C LEU A 21 -10.70 -10.04 6.86
N ASN A 22 -11.52 -9.42 7.72
CA ASN A 22 -11.18 -8.18 8.43
C ASN A 22 -11.08 -8.39 9.94
N ASP A 23 -10.95 -9.64 10.38
CA ASP A 23 -10.96 -10.00 11.81
C ASP A 23 -12.19 -9.50 12.58
N GLY A 24 -13.30 -9.30 11.88
CA GLY A 24 -14.59 -8.98 12.47
C GLY A 24 -15.25 -10.21 13.11
N TYR A 25 -16.27 -9.96 13.95
CA TYR A 25 -16.99 -11.03 14.62
C TYR A 25 -17.73 -11.94 13.63
N VAL A 26 -17.39 -13.22 13.65
CA VAL A 26 -18.02 -14.32 12.90
C VAL A 26 -18.07 -15.53 13.83
N SER A 27 -19.20 -16.25 13.86
CA SER A 27 -19.32 -17.46 14.69
C SER A 27 -18.25 -18.48 14.35
N GLN A 28 -17.79 -19.26 15.33
CA GLN A 28 -16.71 -20.24 15.11
C GLN A 28 -17.01 -21.20 13.96
N GLU A 29 -18.25 -21.66 13.85
CA GLU A 29 -18.71 -22.54 12.78
C GLU A 29 -18.48 -21.93 11.39
N LYS A 30 -18.96 -20.70 11.17
CA LYS A 30 -18.77 -19.97 9.90
C LYS A 30 -17.30 -19.66 9.65
N ARG A 31 -16.54 -19.33 10.71
CA ARG A 31 -15.10 -19.08 10.67
C ARG A 31 -14.34 -20.32 10.17
N ALA A 32 -14.72 -21.51 10.65
CA ALA A 32 -14.12 -22.79 10.23
C ALA A 32 -14.53 -23.19 8.80
N ALA A 33 -15.77 -22.91 8.38
CA ALA A 33 -16.22 -23.14 7.01
C ALA A 33 -15.44 -22.28 6.00
N ILE A 34 -15.31 -20.97 6.27
CA ILE A 34 -14.56 -20.05 5.40
C ILE A 34 -13.07 -20.43 5.35
N ARG A 35 -12.46 -20.74 6.51
CA ARG A 35 -11.05 -21.15 6.58
C ARG A 35 -10.76 -22.36 5.69
N ARG A 36 -11.56 -23.43 5.79
CA ARG A 36 -11.39 -24.65 4.98
C ARG A 36 -11.45 -24.37 3.48
N VAL A 37 -12.36 -23.49 3.05
CA VAL A 37 -12.46 -23.11 1.64
C VAL A 37 -11.23 -22.35 1.20
N ILE A 38 -10.77 -21.36 1.97
CA ILE A 38 -9.57 -20.57 1.66
C ILE A 38 -8.33 -21.48 1.58
N GLU A 39 -8.15 -22.38 2.54
CA GLU A 39 -7.03 -23.35 2.55
C GLU A 39 -7.08 -24.27 1.33
N LYS A 40 -8.27 -24.74 0.94
CA LYS A 40 -8.44 -25.61 -0.22
C LYS A 40 -8.17 -24.90 -1.55
N THR A 41 -8.47 -23.61 -1.65
CA THR A 41 -8.41 -22.87 -2.92
C THR A 41 -7.21 -21.95 -3.05
N GLY A 42 -6.47 -21.71 -1.97
CA GLY A 42 -5.37 -20.75 -1.93
C GLY A 42 -5.83 -19.31 -2.15
N TYR A 43 -7.09 -18.98 -1.84
CA TYR A 43 -7.61 -17.64 -2.08
C TYR A 43 -6.89 -16.59 -1.23
N VAL A 44 -6.26 -15.63 -1.90
CA VAL A 44 -5.66 -14.45 -1.27
C VAL A 44 -6.52 -13.22 -1.60
N PRO A 45 -6.98 -12.45 -0.60
CA PRO A 45 -7.75 -11.24 -0.83
C PRO A 45 -6.99 -10.24 -1.70
N SER A 46 -7.67 -9.69 -2.72
CA SER A 46 -7.07 -8.65 -3.56
C SER A 46 -6.84 -7.36 -2.78
N ARG A 47 -5.62 -6.81 -2.87
CA ARG A 47 -5.27 -5.49 -2.30
C ARG A 47 -6.17 -4.38 -2.84
N GLN A 48 -6.50 -4.39 -4.13
CA GLN A 48 -7.40 -3.39 -4.73
C GLN A 48 -8.79 -3.41 -4.06
N ALA A 49 -9.31 -4.61 -3.73
CA ALA A 49 -10.57 -4.74 -3.01
C ALA A 49 -10.45 -4.27 -1.55
N LYS A 50 -9.29 -4.47 -0.90
CA LYS A 50 -8.99 -3.94 0.44
C LYS A 50 -8.94 -2.40 0.42
N THR A 51 -8.25 -1.81 -0.55
CA THR A 51 -8.11 -0.36 -0.71
C THR A 51 -9.44 0.31 -1.02
N LEU A 52 -10.22 -0.22 -1.96
CA LEU A 52 -11.55 0.31 -2.27
C LEU A 52 -12.47 0.38 -1.05
N ARG A 53 -12.31 -0.55 -0.10
CA ARG A 53 -13.13 -0.62 1.11
C ARG A 53 -12.60 0.23 2.26
N THR A 54 -11.28 0.27 2.45
CA THR A 54 -10.65 0.93 3.61
C THR A 54 -10.18 2.36 3.31
N GLY A 55 -10.07 2.72 2.03
CA GLY A 55 -9.40 3.94 1.59
C GLY A 55 -7.88 3.90 1.73
N LYS A 56 -7.31 2.86 2.36
CA LYS A 56 -5.87 2.72 2.64
C LYS A 56 -5.21 1.74 1.69
N THR A 57 -4.01 2.05 1.25
CA THR A 57 -3.19 1.17 0.41
C THR A 57 -2.14 0.40 1.18
N ASP A 58 -1.80 0.86 2.40
CA ASP A 58 -0.64 0.41 3.15
C ASP A 58 0.64 0.53 2.30
N VAL A 59 0.74 1.58 1.48
CA VAL A 59 1.91 1.87 0.62
C VAL A 59 2.42 3.27 0.92
N VAL A 60 3.74 3.41 1.11
CA VAL A 60 4.42 4.71 1.20
C VAL A 60 5.32 4.88 -0.03
N GLY A 61 5.18 6.02 -0.70
CA GLY A 61 6.06 6.39 -1.81
C GLY A 61 7.35 7.01 -1.30
N VAL A 62 8.50 6.59 -1.82
CA VAL A 62 9.80 7.18 -1.46
C VAL A 62 10.49 7.65 -2.73
N VAL A 63 10.54 8.97 -2.91
CA VAL A 63 11.27 9.64 -3.99
C VAL A 63 12.69 9.85 -3.54
N LEU A 64 13.66 9.43 -4.34
CA LEU A 64 15.07 9.41 -3.97
C LEU A 64 15.98 9.83 -5.14
N PRO A 65 17.13 10.45 -4.85
CA PRO A 65 17.98 11.03 -5.88
C PRO A 65 18.74 9.93 -6.61
N LYS A 66 19.54 9.13 -5.90
CA LYS A 66 20.32 8.03 -6.48
C LYS A 66 20.33 6.81 -5.58
N ILE A 67 19.72 5.72 -6.03
CA ILE A 67 19.60 4.47 -5.25
C ILE A 67 20.96 3.83 -4.94
N ASN A 68 21.94 4.04 -5.81
CA ASN A 68 23.31 3.53 -5.67
C ASN A 68 24.23 4.43 -4.83
N SER A 69 23.74 5.56 -4.32
CA SER A 69 24.48 6.39 -3.36
C SER A 69 24.50 5.71 -1.99
N ALA A 70 25.69 5.52 -1.42
CA ALA A 70 25.85 4.84 -0.13
C ALA A 70 25.01 5.47 1.00
N SER A 71 24.86 6.80 1.00
CA SER A 71 24.00 7.49 1.98
C SER A 71 22.53 7.20 1.76
N VAL A 72 22.06 7.25 0.51
CA VAL A 72 20.67 6.97 0.14
C VAL A 72 20.32 5.50 0.40
N SER A 73 21.19 4.55 0.05
CA SER A 73 20.94 3.14 0.31
C SER A 73 20.77 2.86 1.81
N ARG A 74 21.56 3.50 2.69
CA ARG A 74 21.39 3.38 4.15
C ARG A 74 20.07 3.99 4.63
N MET A 75 19.67 5.14 4.08
CA MET A 75 18.37 5.76 4.41
C MET A 75 17.21 4.85 4.00
N VAL A 76 17.23 4.31 2.78
CA VAL A 76 16.20 3.36 2.30
C VAL A 76 16.16 2.10 3.16
N ALA A 77 17.30 1.56 3.59
CA ALA A 77 17.34 0.42 4.51
C ALA A 77 16.65 0.72 5.85
N GLY A 78 16.89 1.90 6.43
CA GLY A 78 16.21 2.33 7.66
C GLY A 78 14.71 2.57 7.48
N ILE A 79 14.32 3.23 6.39
CA ILE A 79 12.90 3.49 6.05
C ILE A 79 12.15 2.17 5.88
N THR A 80 12.68 1.26 5.07
CA THR A 80 12.05 -0.04 4.82
C THR A 80 11.96 -0.90 6.07
N LEU A 81 12.97 -0.88 6.96
CA LEU A 81 12.93 -1.60 8.23
C LEU A 81 11.71 -1.19 9.08
N VAL A 82 11.52 0.13 9.28
CA VAL A 82 10.43 0.66 10.12
C VAL A 82 9.07 0.46 9.46
N LEU A 83 8.95 0.76 8.16
CA LEU A 83 7.67 0.68 7.46
C LEU A 83 7.20 -0.77 7.29
N ASN A 84 8.11 -1.71 7.02
CA ASN A 84 7.75 -3.12 6.91
C ASN A 84 7.24 -3.69 8.24
N ASP A 85 7.87 -3.33 9.37
CA ASP A 85 7.42 -3.74 10.71
C ASP A 85 6.02 -3.18 11.03
N ALA A 86 5.74 -1.96 10.56
CA ALA A 86 4.42 -1.33 10.65
C ALA A 86 3.40 -1.85 9.63
N GLY A 87 3.75 -2.81 8.77
CA GLY A 87 2.86 -3.42 7.77
C GLY A 87 2.68 -2.62 6.48
N TYR A 88 3.48 -1.57 6.27
CA TYR A 88 3.51 -0.79 5.04
C TYR A 88 4.48 -1.37 4.02
N GLN A 89 4.14 -1.22 2.74
CA GLN A 89 5.06 -1.46 1.63
C GLN A 89 5.69 -0.15 1.16
N VAL A 90 6.90 -0.24 0.62
CA VAL A 90 7.64 0.91 0.09
C VAL A 90 7.69 0.86 -1.44
N LEU A 91 7.29 1.96 -2.08
CA LEU A 91 7.42 2.17 -3.52
C LEU A 91 8.54 3.18 -3.81
N LEU A 92 9.65 2.71 -4.36
CA LEU A 92 10.83 3.54 -4.63
C LEU A 92 10.75 4.22 -6.01
N ALA A 93 11.07 5.51 -6.06
CA ALA A 93 11.16 6.30 -7.28
C ALA A 93 12.53 6.98 -7.38
N ASN A 94 13.41 6.45 -8.24
CA ASN A 94 14.76 6.97 -8.47
C ASN A 94 14.74 8.09 -9.52
N THR A 95 15.31 9.26 -9.20
CA THR A 95 15.25 10.46 -10.05
C THR A 95 16.58 10.84 -10.71
N ASP A 96 17.68 10.21 -10.30
CA ASP A 96 19.05 10.51 -10.70
C ASP A 96 19.51 11.96 -10.44
N ASN A 97 19.00 12.59 -9.37
CA ASN A 97 19.13 14.02 -9.00
C ASN A 97 18.44 14.99 -9.99
N ASP A 98 17.41 14.53 -10.69
CA ASP A 98 16.60 15.39 -11.55
C ASP A 98 15.39 15.92 -10.77
N GLU A 99 15.43 17.22 -10.42
CA GLU A 99 14.38 17.93 -9.69
C GLU A 99 13.02 17.88 -10.42
N ALA A 100 13.01 17.93 -11.75
CA ALA A 100 11.77 17.86 -12.51
C ALA A 100 11.11 16.48 -12.38
N ARG A 101 11.94 15.42 -12.33
CA ARG A 101 11.47 14.05 -12.08
C ARG A 101 11.01 13.83 -10.66
N GLU A 102 11.62 14.49 -9.67
CA GLU A 102 11.15 14.47 -8.28
C GLU A 102 9.71 14.98 -8.22
N VAL A 103 9.44 16.15 -8.79
CA VAL A 103 8.10 16.74 -8.87
C VAL A 103 7.13 15.86 -9.67
N GLU A 104 7.57 15.24 -10.77
CA GLU A 104 6.74 14.31 -11.56
C GLU A 104 6.26 13.13 -10.71
N PHE A 105 7.16 12.50 -9.94
CA PHE A 105 6.80 11.38 -9.08
C PHE A 105 5.89 11.78 -7.92
N LEU A 106 6.10 12.96 -7.32
CA LEU A 106 5.20 13.48 -6.29
C LEU A 106 3.76 13.63 -6.84
N ARG A 107 3.62 14.18 -8.05
CA ARG A 107 2.31 14.29 -8.72
C ARG A 107 1.72 12.93 -9.08
N LEU A 108 2.54 12.00 -9.56
CA LEU A 108 2.10 10.63 -9.88
C LEU A 108 1.56 9.90 -8.63
N PHE A 109 2.18 10.12 -7.48
CA PHE A 109 1.70 9.58 -6.21
C PHE A 109 0.38 10.21 -5.75
N ALA A 110 0.18 11.51 -5.98
CA ALA A 110 -1.08 12.19 -5.72
C ALA A 110 -2.23 11.67 -6.62
N GLU A 111 -1.96 11.45 -7.91
CA GLU A 111 -3.01 11.17 -8.90
C GLU A 111 -3.31 9.68 -9.08
N LYS A 112 -2.29 8.83 -9.17
CA LYS A 112 -2.40 7.48 -9.77
C LYS A 112 -2.13 6.34 -8.78
N SER A 113 -1.12 6.48 -7.93
CA SER A 113 -0.63 5.37 -7.11
C SER A 113 -1.29 5.27 -5.73
N ARG A 114 -2.13 6.25 -5.34
CA ARG A 114 -2.84 6.34 -4.05
C ARG A 114 -1.97 5.86 -2.88
N VAL A 115 -0.80 6.46 -2.69
CA VAL A 115 0.01 6.13 -1.51
C VAL A 115 -0.64 6.72 -0.26
N ASP A 116 -0.42 6.10 0.89
CA ASP A 116 -0.91 6.58 2.19
C ASP A 116 0.04 7.63 2.82
N GLY A 117 1.22 7.86 2.21
CA GLY A 117 2.19 8.88 2.58
C GLY A 117 3.38 8.92 1.62
N VAL A 118 4.15 10.01 1.65
CA VAL A 118 5.32 10.23 0.80
C VAL A 118 6.55 10.67 1.59
N ILE A 119 7.70 10.11 1.25
CA ILE A 119 9.01 10.55 1.74
C ILE A 119 9.82 11.04 0.54
N LEU A 120 10.26 12.30 0.56
CA LEU A 120 11.20 12.84 -0.40
C LEU A 120 12.59 12.91 0.22
N ILE A 121 13.55 12.26 -0.43
CA ILE A 121 14.98 12.45 -0.18
C ILE A 121 15.51 13.33 -1.31
N ALA A 122 15.70 14.62 -1.06
CA ALA A 122 16.19 15.59 -2.04
C ALA A 122 17.39 16.35 -1.49
N THR A 123 18.22 16.87 -2.40
CA THR A 123 19.33 17.78 -2.06
C THR A 123 18.88 19.22 -1.93
N VAL A 124 17.83 19.60 -2.65
CA VAL A 124 17.27 20.95 -2.71
C VAL A 124 15.74 20.82 -2.68
N LEU A 125 15.07 21.71 -1.95
CA LEU A 125 13.62 21.87 -2.04
C LEU A 125 13.33 23.14 -2.83
N THR A 126 12.58 22.99 -3.92
CA THR A 126 12.18 24.11 -4.79
C THR A 126 10.70 24.48 -4.57
N PRO A 127 10.25 25.66 -5.00
CA PRO A 127 8.83 26.03 -4.95
C PRO A 127 7.89 25.02 -5.65
N GLU A 128 8.36 24.36 -6.71
CA GLU A 128 7.62 23.32 -7.41
C GLU A 128 7.40 22.07 -6.55
N HIS A 129 8.35 21.74 -5.68
CA HIS A 129 8.20 20.67 -4.69
C HIS A 129 7.13 21.04 -3.67
N GLU A 130 7.17 22.26 -3.12
CA GLU A 130 6.17 22.73 -2.15
C GLU A 130 4.75 22.73 -2.73
N ALA A 131 4.61 23.16 -3.99
CA ALA A 131 3.35 23.09 -4.71
C ALA A 131 2.87 21.64 -4.90
N ALA A 132 3.78 20.71 -5.21
CA ALA A 132 3.45 19.29 -5.32
C ALA A 132 3.04 18.66 -3.97
N PHE A 133 3.73 19.00 -2.88
CA PHE A 133 3.38 18.53 -1.52
C PHE A 133 1.99 18.99 -1.10
N SER A 134 1.66 20.26 -1.38
CA SER A 134 0.34 20.82 -1.07
C SER A 134 -0.81 20.08 -1.78
N ALA A 135 -0.53 19.40 -2.89
CA ALA A 135 -1.51 18.64 -3.67
C ALA A 135 -1.61 17.15 -3.28
N LEU A 136 -0.69 16.62 -2.47
CA LEU A 136 -0.64 15.17 -2.15
C LEU A 136 -1.80 14.70 -1.28
N GLY A 137 -2.32 15.54 -0.37
CA GLY A 137 -3.42 15.18 0.52
C GLY A 137 -3.11 14.04 1.51
N VAL A 138 -1.85 13.65 1.62
CA VAL A 138 -1.32 12.64 2.54
C VAL A 138 -0.07 13.17 3.24
N PRO A 139 0.32 12.60 4.39
CA PRO A 139 1.56 12.98 5.08
C PRO A 139 2.81 12.81 4.23
#